data_AF-A0A352IXG0-F1
#
_entry.id   AF-A0A352IXG0-F1
#
_cell.length_a   1.000
_cell.length_b   1.000
_cell.length_c   1.000
_cell.angle_alpha   90.00
_cell.angle_beta   90.00
_cell.angle_gamma   90.00
#
_symmetry.space_group_name_H-M   'P 1'
#
loop_
_entity.id
_entity.type
_entity.pdbx_description
1 polymer ?
#
loop_
_entity_poly.entity_id
_entity_poly.type
_entity_poly.pdbx_seq_one_letter_code
_entity_poly.pdbx_strand_id
1 'polypeptide(L)'
;PGYRILQEYLSFPEAFRFVDILGLGRRLPALQADEISLRFHFSRILPPDAKVREDNFQLYCAPAVNLFTHEGEPVDLNGRQTEYRISPSSRSPDHYEVFSIEQVEGWLEGRSGRGEPRIYMPFESFQHEVERDRGRTALYYRVRARDSVRGDGFDHYMSFVRGDESECLSRQEAVSLTLTCTNRHLPSQLAVGEICMATESTPAFATFSNITRPTATLRPTLDGSLLWTLISNLSLNYLSMLDVDALRTVLRVYDFRALVDRQAERVSQKRLAGITGIETSPVDRMVKGLPVRGIRSVLKLDQQAFASEGDLYLFGTVLSQFFALYASINAFHQLEVVNTDNQERYTWTLQQGQQPLM
;
A
#
# COMPACT_ATOMS: atom_id res chain seq x y z
N PRO A 1 4.34 7.44 -6.91
CA PRO A 1 5.22 6.24 -6.80
C PRO A 1 6.09 6.20 -5.53
N GLY A 2 6.81 7.27 -5.18
CA GLY A 2 7.76 7.24 -4.06
C GLY A 2 7.16 7.14 -2.67
N TYR A 3 6.00 7.73 -2.43
CA TYR A 3 5.33 7.54 -1.14
C TYR A 3 4.78 6.13 -0.94
N ARG A 4 4.50 5.40 -2.03
CA ARG A 4 3.98 4.04 -1.94
C ARG A 4 4.99 3.07 -1.34
N ILE A 5 6.28 3.16 -1.73
CA ILE A 5 7.30 2.28 -1.15
C ILE A 5 7.53 2.55 0.34
N LEU A 6 7.45 3.82 0.76
CA LEU A 6 7.48 4.18 2.19
C LEU A 6 6.29 3.59 2.93
N GLN A 7 5.09 3.77 2.39
CA GLN A 7 3.86 3.24 2.98
C GLN A 7 3.92 1.71 3.08
N GLU A 8 4.36 1.01 2.02
CA GLU A 8 4.49 -0.45 2.00
C GLU A 8 5.54 -0.93 3.03
N TYR A 9 6.72 -0.30 3.09
CA TYR A 9 7.76 -0.67 4.06
C TYR A 9 7.32 -0.44 5.51
N LEU A 10 6.68 0.70 5.80
CA LEU A 10 6.20 1.01 7.15
C LEU A 10 5.00 0.13 7.53
N SER A 11 4.14 -0.24 6.58
CA SER A 11 2.95 -1.06 6.84
C SER A 11 3.24 -2.56 6.91
N PHE A 12 4.13 -3.08 6.06
CA PHE A 12 4.44 -4.51 5.98
C PHE A 12 5.90 -4.75 5.57
N PRO A 13 6.87 -4.51 6.48
CA PRO A 13 8.30 -4.64 6.20
C PRO A 13 8.71 -6.07 5.83
N GLU A 14 7.94 -7.08 6.24
CA GLU A 14 8.19 -8.48 5.90
C GLU A 14 8.16 -8.75 4.39
N ALA A 15 7.39 -7.97 3.61
CA ALA A 15 7.38 -8.05 2.15
C ALA A 15 8.72 -7.70 1.49
N PHE A 16 9.64 -7.05 2.23
CA PHE A 16 10.96 -6.68 1.74
C PHE A 16 12.06 -7.69 2.14
N ARG A 17 11.68 -8.84 2.73
CA ARG A 17 12.61 -9.88 3.18
C ARG A 17 12.75 -11.04 2.18
N PHE A 18 12.43 -10.80 0.92
CA PHE A 18 12.60 -11.76 -0.17
C PHE A 18 13.95 -11.57 -0.85
N VAL A 19 14.60 -12.68 -1.20
CA VAL A 19 15.90 -12.68 -1.88
C VAL A 19 15.80 -13.58 -3.10
N ASP A 20 16.04 -13.00 -4.28
CA ASP A 20 16.05 -13.73 -5.54
C ASP A 20 17.46 -14.17 -5.92
N ILE A 21 17.60 -15.46 -6.26
CA ILE A 21 18.84 -16.02 -6.80
C ILE A 21 18.74 -16.05 -8.32
N LEU A 22 19.27 -15.02 -8.96
CA LEU A 22 19.19 -14.86 -10.41
C LEU A 22 20.18 -15.77 -11.15
N GLY A 23 19.79 -16.24 -12.33
CA GLY A 23 20.68 -16.97 -13.25
C GLY A 23 20.94 -18.43 -12.87
N LEU A 24 20.26 -18.97 -11.86
CA LEU A 24 20.43 -20.35 -11.41
C LEU A 24 20.17 -21.37 -12.54
N GLY A 25 19.10 -21.19 -13.32
CA GLY A 25 18.74 -22.10 -14.42
C GLY A 25 19.79 -22.24 -15.51
N ARG A 26 20.69 -21.27 -15.69
CA ARG A 26 21.81 -21.36 -16.66
C ARG A 26 23.01 -22.13 -16.12
N ARG A 27 23.07 -22.34 -14.81
CA ARG A 27 24.21 -22.94 -14.09
C ARG A 27 23.93 -24.37 -13.64
N LEU A 28 22.65 -24.74 -13.53
CA LEU A 28 22.25 -26.10 -13.18
C LEU A 28 22.60 -27.05 -14.33
N PRO A 29 23.28 -28.18 -14.03
CA PRO A 29 23.54 -29.19 -15.05
C PRO A 29 22.23 -29.90 -15.46
N ALA A 30 22.20 -30.48 -16.66
CA ALA A 30 21.10 -31.33 -17.12
C ALA A 30 21.13 -32.74 -16.48
N LEU A 31 21.51 -32.81 -15.21
CA LEU A 31 21.56 -34.03 -14.40
C LEU A 31 20.34 -34.06 -13.49
N GLN A 32 19.69 -35.21 -13.40
CA GLN A 32 18.64 -35.43 -12.41
C GLN A 32 19.31 -35.63 -11.05
N ALA A 33 18.91 -34.81 -10.08
CA ALA A 33 19.39 -34.89 -8.70
C ALA A 33 18.23 -34.62 -7.75
N ASP A 34 18.22 -35.32 -6.61
CA ASP A 34 17.18 -35.16 -5.59
C ASP A 34 17.48 -33.99 -4.64
N GLU A 35 18.73 -33.54 -4.57
CA GLU A 35 19.18 -32.45 -3.73
C GLU A 35 20.13 -31.50 -4.47
N ILE A 36 19.99 -30.20 -4.20
CA ILE A 36 20.92 -29.15 -4.64
C ILE A 36 21.33 -28.35 -3.42
N SER A 37 22.62 -28.30 -3.11
CA SER A 37 23.16 -27.46 -2.04
C SER A 37 23.75 -26.16 -2.60
N LEU A 38 23.25 -25.02 -2.14
CA LEU A 38 23.79 -23.70 -2.45
C LEU A 38 24.69 -23.24 -1.30
N ARG A 39 25.94 -22.85 -1.61
CA ARG A 39 26.90 -22.36 -0.61
C ARG A 39 27.17 -20.88 -0.82
N PHE A 40 26.80 -20.06 0.16
CA PHE A 40 27.04 -18.62 0.15
C PHE A 40 28.36 -18.32 0.87
N HIS A 41 29.30 -17.73 0.13
CA HIS A 41 30.58 -17.28 0.67
C HIS A 41 30.52 -15.78 0.92
N PHE A 42 30.53 -15.39 2.20
CA PHE A 42 30.52 -13.99 2.60
C PHE A 42 31.93 -13.48 2.87
N SER A 43 32.16 -12.19 2.62
CA SER A 43 33.43 -11.51 2.92
C SER A 43 33.59 -11.15 4.40
N ARG A 44 32.50 -11.23 5.17
CA ARG A 44 32.45 -10.96 6.61
C ARG A 44 31.96 -12.19 7.35
N ILE A 45 32.42 -12.33 8.59
CA ILE A 45 31.96 -13.37 9.51
C ILE A 45 30.55 -13.00 9.98
N LEU A 46 29.66 -13.98 10.11
CA LEU A 46 28.33 -13.76 10.68
C LEU A 46 28.46 -13.30 12.15
N PRO A 47 27.61 -12.35 12.60
CA PRO A 47 27.56 -11.96 14.00
C PRO A 47 27.36 -13.19 14.93
N PRO A 48 28.01 -13.22 16.11
CA PRO A 48 27.96 -14.40 17.00
C PRO A 48 26.56 -14.71 17.55
N ASP A 49 25.66 -13.73 17.53
CA ASP A 49 24.25 -13.83 17.90
C ASP A 49 23.36 -14.34 16.75
N ALA A 50 23.85 -14.36 15.51
CA ALA A 50 23.13 -14.86 14.35
C ALA A 50 23.02 -16.39 14.38
N LYS A 51 21.89 -16.90 14.85
CA LYS A 51 21.57 -18.34 14.84
C LYS A 51 20.85 -18.69 13.55
N VAL A 52 21.55 -19.39 12.65
CA VAL A 52 20.95 -19.96 11.44
C VAL A 52 20.27 -21.28 11.78
N ARG A 53 18.99 -21.39 11.41
CA ARG A 53 18.11 -22.53 11.62
C ARG A 53 17.35 -22.84 10.34
N GLU A 54 16.83 -24.05 10.25
CA GLU A 54 16.05 -24.51 9.09
C GLU A 54 14.80 -23.66 8.85
N ASP A 55 14.19 -23.11 9.90
CA ASP A 55 13.00 -22.26 9.82
C ASP A 55 13.29 -20.82 9.34
N ASN A 56 14.56 -20.42 9.18
CA ASN A 56 14.92 -19.07 8.72
C ASN A 56 14.77 -18.88 7.20
N PHE A 57 14.80 -19.96 6.43
CA PHE A 57 14.65 -19.91 4.97
C PHE A 57 13.43 -20.72 4.58
N GLN A 58 12.41 -20.04 4.07
CA GLN A 58 11.20 -20.68 3.60
C GLN A 58 11.08 -20.47 2.09
N LEU A 59 10.84 -21.56 1.36
CA LEU A 59 10.53 -21.52 -0.06
C LEU A 59 9.01 -21.50 -0.25
N TYR A 60 8.56 -21.16 -1.47
CA TYR A 60 7.13 -21.17 -1.84
C TYR A 60 6.25 -20.26 -0.98
N CYS A 61 6.82 -19.19 -0.44
CA CYS A 61 6.12 -18.18 0.32
C CYS A 61 5.85 -16.95 -0.55
N ALA A 62 4.69 -16.31 -0.35
CA ALA A 62 4.36 -15.05 -0.98
C ALA A 62 3.59 -14.17 0.01
N PRO A 63 3.73 -12.83 -0.06
CA PRO A 63 2.86 -11.93 0.70
C PRO A 63 1.42 -12.06 0.19
N ALA A 64 0.45 -12.09 1.11
CA ALA A 64 -0.97 -12.17 0.81
C ALA A 64 -1.73 -11.03 1.48
N VAL A 65 -2.76 -10.52 0.82
CA VAL A 65 -3.66 -9.48 1.33
C VAL A 65 -5.07 -10.03 1.45
N ASN A 66 -5.78 -9.67 2.52
CA ASN A 66 -7.14 -10.14 2.75
C ASN A 66 -8.17 -9.27 2.02
N LEU A 67 -8.38 -9.56 0.74
CA LEU A 67 -9.38 -8.93 -0.12
C LEU A 67 -10.14 -10.00 -0.90
N PHE A 68 -11.46 -9.86 -0.97
CA PHE A 68 -12.33 -10.78 -1.71
C PHE A 68 -13.54 -10.03 -2.28
N THR A 69 -14.07 -10.54 -3.38
CA THR A 69 -15.30 -10.02 -3.98
C THR A 69 -16.50 -10.47 -3.17
N HIS A 70 -17.46 -9.57 -2.95
CA HIS A 70 -18.70 -9.82 -2.22
C HIS A 70 -19.84 -8.98 -2.81
N GLU A 71 -21.01 -9.59 -2.95
CA GLU A 71 -22.21 -8.85 -3.34
C GLU A 71 -22.76 -8.05 -2.15
N GLY A 72 -22.96 -6.76 -2.34
CA GLY A 72 -23.53 -5.87 -1.35
C GLY A 72 -25.04 -6.04 -1.21
N GLU A 73 -25.60 -5.52 -0.13
CA GLU A 73 -27.05 -5.44 0.02
C GLU A 73 -27.66 -4.49 -1.01
N PRO A 74 -28.79 -4.86 -1.63
CA PRO A 74 -29.42 -4.03 -2.62
C PRO A 74 -29.92 -2.73 -2.01
N VAL A 75 -29.67 -1.62 -2.69
CA VAL A 75 -30.10 -0.28 -2.29
C VAL A 75 -31.36 0.09 -3.04
N ASP A 76 -32.45 0.36 -2.31
CA ASP A 76 -33.69 0.88 -2.91
C ASP A 76 -33.60 2.41 -3.11
N LEU A 77 -33.44 2.83 -4.37
CA LEU A 77 -33.38 4.23 -4.76
C LEU A 77 -34.79 4.83 -4.91
N ASN A 78 -35.34 5.23 -3.77
CA ASN A 78 -36.65 5.87 -3.68
C ASN A 78 -36.61 7.42 -3.72
N GLY A 79 -35.42 8.02 -3.81
CA GLY A 79 -35.23 9.48 -3.88
C GLY A 79 -35.55 10.24 -2.57
N ARG A 80 -35.86 9.54 -1.46
CA ARG A 80 -36.16 10.17 -0.17
C ARG A 80 -34.90 10.55 0.61
N GLN A 81 -33.77 9.94 0.27
CA GLN A 81 -32.48 10.17 0.91
C GLN A 81 -31.46 10.63 -0.12
N THR A 82 -30.58 11.54 0.30
CA THR A 82 -29.46 12.05 -0.53
C THR A 82 -28.26 11.10 -0.53
N GLU A 83 -28.12 10.32 0.54
CA GLU A 83 -27.01 9.38 0.76
C GLU A 83 -27.58 8.07 1.31
N TYR A 84 -27.15 6.95 0.74
CA TYR A 84 -27.53 5.60 1.13
C TYR A 84 -26.33 4.87 1.71
N ARG A 85 -26.49 4.20 2.85
CA ARG A 85 -25.40 3.40 3.44
C ARG A 85 -25.20 2.12 2.63
N ILE A 86 -23.95 1.84 2.29
CA ILE A 86 -23.55 0.58 1.64
C ILE A 86 -23.13 -0.41 2.73
N SER A 87 -23.68 -1.62 2.66
CA SER A 87 -23.32 -2.71 3.55
C SER A 87 -23.08 -3.99 2.75
N PRO A 88 -21.96 -4.72 2.97
CA PRO A 88 -21.78 -6.05 2.41
C PRO A 88 -22.79 -7.07 2.95
N SER A 89 -23.16 -6.95 4.23
CA SER A 89 -24.11 -7.86 4.88
C SER A 89 -24.70 -7.25 6.16
N SER A 90 -26.02 -7.15 6.27
CA SER A 90 -26.72 -6.72 7.50
C SER A 90 -26.70 -7.77 8.60
N ARG A 91 -26.52 -9.05 8.26
CA ARG A 91 -26.53 -10.16 9.23
C ARG A 91 -25.25 -10.22 10.04
N SER A 92 -24.13 -9.92 9.40
CA SER A 92 -22.80 -9.99 10.01
C SER A 92 -21.99 -8.73 9.72
N PRO A 93 -22.44 -7.53 10.15
CA PRO A 93 -21.78 -6.27 9.84
C PRO A 93 -20.36 -6.18 10.44
N ASP A 94 -20.09 -6.95 11.49
CA ASP A 94 -18.78 -6.96 12.16
C ASP A 94 -17.73 -7.77 11.39
N HIS A 95 -18.14 -8.56 10.39
CA HIS A 95 -17.27 -9.47 9.65
C HIS A 95 -16.74 -8.87 8.35
N TYR A 96 -17.35 -7.80 7.84
CA TYR A 96 -17.06 -7.26 6.52
C TYR A 96 -16.87 -5.75 6.58
N GLU A 97 -15.89 -5.27 5.82
CA GLU A 97 -15.67 -3.84 5.59
C GLU A 97 -15.44 -3.63 4.09
N VAL A 98 -16.13 -2.63 3.54
CA VAL A 98 -15.99 -2.27 2.12
C VAL A 98 -14.60 -1.70 1.90
N PHE A 99 -13.87 -2.26 0.95
CA PHE A 99 -12.55 -1.78 0.54
C PHE A 99 -12.66 -0.93 -0.74
N SER A 100 -13.33 -1.45 -1.76
CA SER A 100 -13.66 -0.73 -2.99
C SER A 100 -15.00 -1.18 -3.55
N ILE A 101 -15.59 -0.33 -4.39
CA ILE A 101 -16.78 -0.65 -5.18
C ILE A 101 -16.32 -0.94 -6.60
N GLU A 102 -16.60 -2.14 -7.09
CA GLU A 102 -16.19 -2.58 -8.42
C GLU A 102 -17.26 -2.23 -9.46
N GLN A 103 -18.53 -2.48 -9.13
CA GLN A 103 -19.64 -2.33 -10.07
C GLN A 103 -20.92 -1.90 -9.36
N VAL A 104 -21.70 -1.04 -10.02
CA VAL A 104 -22.96 -0.49 -9.52
C VAL A 104 -24.00 -0.59 -10.63
N GLU A 105 -25.01 -1.43 -10.42
CA GLU A 105 -26.06 -1.70 -11.41
C GLU A 105 -27.44 -1.44 -10.83
N GLY A 106 -28.19 -0.54 -11.44
CA GLY A 106 -29.59 -0.27 -11.13
C GLY A 106 -30.54 -1.09 -11.98
N TRP A 107 -31.64 -1.52 -11.38
CA TRP A 107 -32.77 -2.16 -12.04
C TRP A 107 -33.99 -1.27 -11.82
N LEU A 108 -34.28 -0.42 -12.80
CA LEU A 108 -35.44 0.47 -12.76
C LEU A 108 -36.69 -0.31 -13.17
N GLU A 109 -37.73 -0.29 -12.34
CA GLU A 109 -38.98 -0.97 -12.70
C GLU A 109 -39.57 -0.42 -14.00
N GLY A 110 -39.70 -1.30 -14.99
CA GLY A 110 -40.34 -0.98 -16.27
C GLY A 110 -41.87 -0.94 -16.13
N ARG A 111 -42.54 -0.12 -16.95
CA ARG A 111 -44.02 -0.04 -17.00
C ARG A 111 -44.70 -1.39 -17.30
N SER A 112 -43.96 -2.35 -17.85
CA SER A 112 -44.39 -3.70 -18.23
C SER A 112 -43.69 -4.82 -17.44
N GLY A 113 -43.03 -4.50 -16.31
CA GLY A 113 -42.49 -5.47 -15.35
C GLY A 113 -41.07 -6.00 -15.63
N ARG A 114 -40.50 -5.80 -16.83
CA ARG A 114 -39.05 -5.98 -17.06
C ARG A 114 -38.35 -4.63 -17.01
N GLY A 115 -37.50 -4.44 -16.01
CA GLY A 115 -36.60 -3.29 -15.93
C GLY A 115 -35.40 -3.46 -16.85
N GLU A 116 -34.88 -2.34 -17.36
CA GLU A 116 -33.62 -2.31 -18.09
C GLU A 116 -32.46 -2.11 -17.09
N PRO A 117 -31.32 -2.81 -17.27
CA PRO A 117 -30.15 -2.61 -16.44
C PRO A 117 -29.54 -1.23 -16.69
N ARG A 118 -29.22 -0.52 -15.61
CA ARG A 118 -28.64 0.81 -15.61
C ARG A 118 -27.27 0.76 -14.96
N ILE A 119 -26.22 1.10 -15.70
CA ILE A 119 -24.86 1.08 -15.17
C ILE A 119 -24.53 2.47 -14.63
N TYR A 120 -24.11 2.54 -13.37
CA TYR A 120 -23.66 3.79 -12.75
C TYR A 120 -22.13 3.87 -12.76
N MET A 121 -21.61 5.02 -13.19
CA MET A 121 -20.17 5.25 -13.21
C MET A 121 -19.69 6.07 -12.00
N PRO A 122 -18.47 5.86 -11.49
CA PRO A 122 -17.90 6.74 -10.47
C PRO A 122 -17.83 8.18 -11.00
N PHE A 123 -18.23 9.17 -10.19
CA PHE A 123 -18.19 10.58 -10.58
C PHE A 123 -16.77 11.02 -11.01
N GLU A 124 -15.75 10.57 -10.27
CA GLU A 124 -14.34 10.89 -10.48
C GLU A 124 -13.76 10.31 -11.78
N SER A 125 -14.48 9.42 -12.47
CA SER A 125 -14.07 8.88 -13.77
C SER A 125 -14.21 9.87 -14.92
N PHE A 126 -14.95 10.97 -14.73
CA PHE A 126 -15.33 11.96 -15.76
C PHE A 126 -16.03 11.38 -17.01
N GLN A 127 -16.37 10.09 -17.02
CA GLN A 127 -17.07 9.47 -18.15
C GLN A 127 -18.48 10.02 -18.36
N HIS A 128 -19.08 10.61 -17.31
CA HIS A 128 -20.39 11.25 -17.39
C HIS A 128 -20.42 12.46 -18.35
N GLU A 129 -19.29 13.15 -18.57
CA GLU A 129 -19.20 14.22 -19.58
C GLU A 129 -19.27 13.64 -21.00
N VAL A 130 -18.59 12.51 -21.22
CA VAL A 130 -18.60 11.78 -22.51
C VAL A 130 -19.98 11.19 -22.80
N GLU A 131 -20.67 10.66 -21.79
CA GLU A 131 -22.03 10.13 -21.95
C GLU A 131 -23.04 11.23 -22.30
N ARG A 132 -22.93 12.41 -21.67
CA ARG A 132 -23.75 13.58 -22.05
C ARG A 132 -23.52 14.01 -23.49
N ASP A 133 -22.26 14.09 -23.92
CA ASP A 133 -21.89 14.48 -25.28
C ASP A 133 -22.41 13.48 -26.33
N ARG A 134 -22.49 12.20 -25.96
CA ARG A 134 -23.07 11.12 -26.79
C ARG A 134 -24.61 11.03 -26.72
N GLY A 135 -25.28 11.96 -26.04
CA GLY A 135 -26.74 11.98 -25.90
C GLY A 135 -27.30 10.82 -25.05
N ARG A 136 -26.48 10.18 -24.22
CA ARG A 136 -26.90 9.10 -23.31
C ARG A 136 -27.20 9.66 -21.92
N THR A 137 -28.04 8.95 -21.16
CA THR A 137 -28.38 9.34 -19.79
C THR A 137 -27.15 9.21 -18.90
N ALA A 138 -26.67 10.33 -18.37
CA ALA A 138 -25.54 10.33 -17.44
C ALA A 138 -25.98 9.82 -16.06
N LEU A 139 -25.48 8.65 -15.68
CA LEU A 139 -25.72 8.02 -14.38
C LEU A 139 -24.38 7.88 -13.66
N TYR A 140 -24.29 8.50 -12.50
CA TYR A 140 -23.07 8.44 -11.71
C TYR A 140 -23.34 8.37 -10.22
N TYR A 141 -22.33 7.90 -9.51
CA TYR A 141 -22.37 7.82 -8.07
C TYR A 141 -21.15 8.48 -7.45
N ARG A 142 -21.31 8.94 -6.22
CA ARG A 142 -20.23 9.45 -5.37
C ARG A 142 -20.21 8.65 -4.08
N VAL A 143 -19.01 8.29 -3.64
CA VAL A 143 -18.80 7.55 -2.38
C VAL A 143 -18.22 8.49 -1.33
N ARG A 144 -18.68 8.33 -0.09
CA ARG A 144 -18.11 8.99 1.09
C ARG A 144 -17.90 7.95 2.18
N ALA A 145 -16.66 7.87 2.66
CA ALA A 145 -16.34 7.12 3.88
C ALA A 145 -16.50 8.05 5.09
N ARG A 146 -17.03 7.51 6.18
CA ARG A 146 -17.13 8.16 7.49
C ARG A 146 -16.68 7.18 8.56
N ASP A 147 -16.18 7.70 9.68
CA ASP A 147 -15.94 6.85 10.85
C ASP A 147 -17.26 6.20 11.28
N SER A 148 -17.21 4.88 11.49
CA SER A 148 -18.34 4.13 12.02
C SER A 148 -18.70 4.66 13.39
N VAL A 149 -19.99 4.82 13.65
CA VAL A 149 -20.51 5.23 14.97
C VAL A 149 -20.12 4.21 16.06
N ARG A 150 -19.88 2.95 15.67
CA ARG A 150 -19.45 1.87 16.58
C ARG A 150 -17.94 1.91 16.87
N GLY A 151 -17.18 2.75 16.17
CA GLY A 151 -15.72 2.86 16.32
C GLY A 151 -14.95 1.65 15.76
N ASP A 152 -15.60 0.83 14.93
CA ASP A 152 -15.10 -0.47 14.47
C ASP A 152 -14.61 -0.49 13.01
N GLY A 153 -14.53 0.69 12.37
CA GLY A 153 -14.06 0.86 11.00
C GLY A 153 -14.73 2.02 10.28
N PHE A 154 -14.85 1.93 8.96
CA PHE A 154 -15.53 2.93 8.15
C PHE A 154 -16.92 2.48 7.69
N ASP A 155 -17.86 3.42 7.73
CA ASP A 155 -19.14 3.33 7.06
C ASP A 155 -19.08 4.06 5.72
N HIS A 156 -19.48 3.36 4.66
CA HIS A 156 -19.50 3.90 3.31
C HIS A 156 -20.91 4.32 2.94
N TYR A 157 -21.04 5.52 2.39
CA TYR A 157 -22.28 6.09 1.91
C TYR A 157 -22.14 6.40 0.42
N MET A 158 -23.19 6.13 -0.34
CA MET A 158 -23.27 6.41 -1.76
C MET A 158 -24.37 7.44 -2.04
N SER A 159 -24.03 8.47 -2.80
CA SER A 159 -25.00 9.37 -3.43
C SER A 159 -25.10 9.04 -4.90
N PHE A 160 -26.32 8.93 -5.39
CA PHE A 160 -26.62 8.65 -6.79
C PHE A 160 -27.09 9.92 -7.47
N VAL A 161 -26.66 10.13 -8.71
CA VAL A 161 -27.14 11.22 -9.55
C VAL A 161 -27.59 10.64 -10.88
N ARG A 162 -28.86 10.86 -11.21
CA ARG A 162 -29.49 10.41 -12.45
C ARG A 162 -29.79 11.61 -13.34
N GLY A 163 -29.32 11.58 -14.59
CA GLY A 163 -29.60 12.63 -15.57
C GLY A 163 -31.09 12.76 -15.95
N ASP A 164 -31.88 11.71 -15.72
CA ASP A 164 -33.30 11.57 -16.01
C ASP A 164 -34.16 11.49 -14.73
N GLU A 165 -33.69 12.12 -13.64
CA GLU A 165 -34.34 12.07 -12.31
C GLU A 165 -35.85 12.33 -12.38
N SER A 166 -36.27 13.34 -13.15
CA SER A 166 -37.67 13.74 -13.34
C SER A 166 -38.57 12.61 -13.86
N GLU A 167 -38.04 11.70 -14.66
CA GLU A 167 -38.79 10.56 -15.24
C GLU A 167 -38.85 9.36 -14.27
N CYS A 168 -37.93 9.31 -13.31
CA CYS A 168 -37.76 8.22 -12.35
C CYS A 168 -38.46 8.48 -11.01
N LEU A 169 -38.97 9.69 -10.74
CA LEU A 169 -39.58 10.09 -9.45
C LEU A 169 -40.69 9.17 -8.91
N SER A 170 -41.39 8.44 -9.79
CA SER A 170 -42.52 7.57 -9.44
C SER A 170 -42.21 6.08 -9.53
N ARG A 171 -40.95 5.72 -9.83
CA ARG A 171 -40.52 4.34 -10.04
C ARG A 171 -39.52 3.94 -8.98
N GLN A 172 -39.57 2.69 -8.56
CA GLN A 172 -38.55 2.11 -7.71
C GLN A 172 -37.39 1.60 -8.57
N GLU A 173 -36.18 1.77 -8.06
CA GLU A 173 -34.96 1.29 -8.69
C GLU A 173 -34.13 0.57 -7.64
N ALA A 174 -33.94 -0.73 -7.84
CA ALA A 174 -33.11 -1.54 -6.97
C ALA A 174 -31.69 -1.54 -7.52
N VAL A 175 -30.72 -1.06 -6.74
CA VAL A 175 -29.31 -1.04 -7.10
C VAL A 175 -28.59 -2.22 -6.46
N SER A 176 -27.95 -3.03 -7.29
CA SER A 176 -27.03 -4.09 -6.90
C SER A 176 -25.60 -3.57 -6.91
N LEU A 177 -24.79 -4.05 -5.98
CA LEU A 177 -23.43 -3.57 -5.75
C LEU A 177 -22.47 -4.75 -5.72
N THR A 178 -21.48 -4.77 -6.60
CA THR A 178 -20.35 -5.70 -6.49
C THR A 178 -19.21 -4.97 -5.78
N LEU A 179 -18.79 -5.50 -4.64
CA LEU A 179 -17.84 -4.87 -3.73
C LEU A 179 -16.59 -5.73 -3.61
N THR A 180 -15.44 -5.09 -3.44
CA THR A 180 -14.27 -5.74 -2.84
C THR A 180 -14.30 -5.46 -1.35
N CYS A 181 -14.23 -6.51 -0.54
CA CYS A 181 -14.37 -6.46 0.90
C CYS A 181 -13.15 -7.04 1.62
N THR A 182 -13.00 -6.69 2.89
CA THR A 182 -12.03 -7.26 3.83
C THR A 182 -12.70 -7.68 5.13
N ASN A 183 -12.05 -8.51 5.96
CA ASN A 183 -12.66 -9.09 7.17
C ASN A 183 -12.50 -8.28 8.47
N ARG A 184 -12.43 -6.95 8.42
CA ARG A 184 -12.28 -6.08 9.61
C ARG A 184 -11.20 -6.61 10.56
N HIS A 185 -11.54 -6.86 11.82
CA HIS A 185 -10.61 -7.31 12.87
C HIS A 185 -10.45 -8.83 12.96
N LEU A 186 -11.24 -9.62 12.23
CA LEU A 186 -11.22 -11.09 12.33
C LEU A 186 -9.83 -11.69 12.06
N PRO A 187 -9.07 -11.27 11.04
CA PRO A 187 -7.77 -11.87 10.74
C PRO A 187 -6.77 -11.75 11.89
N SER A 188 -6.88 -10.70 12.72
CA SER A 188 -5.97 -10.48 13.85
C SER A 188 -6.12 -11.50 14.98
N GLN A 189 -7.24 -12.25 14.99
CA GLN A 189 -7.49 -13.32 15.96
C GLN A 189 -6.82 -14.64 15.57
N LEU A 190 -6.39 -14.77 14.31
CA LEU A 190 -5.79 -15.99 13.80
C LEU A 190 -4.35 -16.18 14.30
N ALA A 191 -3.99 -17.42 14.56
CA ALA A 191 -2.62 -17.83 14.87
C ALA A 191 -1.81 -18.14 13.59
N VAL A 192 -0.52 -18.36 13.78
CA VAL A 192 0.36 -18.88 12.72
C VAL A 192 -0.09 -20.30 12.38
N GLY A 193 -0.25 -20.60 11.09
CA GLY A 193 -0.68 -21.89 10.59
C GLY A 193 -2.19 -22.10 10.43
N GLU A 194 -3.04 -21.18 10.90
CA GLU A 194 -4.50 -21.34 10.84
C GLU A 194 -5.11 -21.00 9.47
N ILE A 195 -4.41 -20.23 8.63
CA ILE A 195 -4.80 -20.01 7.24
C ILE A 195 -4.31 -21.18 6.40
N CYS A 196 -5.03 -22.30 6.46
CA CYS A 196 -4.62 -23.57 5.88
C CYS A 196 -5.66 -24.21 4.95
N MET A 197 -6.72 -23.50 4.58
CA MET A 197 -7.76 -24.04 3.72
C MET A 197 -7.35 -23.98 2.25
N ALA A 198 -7.51 -25.10 1.54
CA ALA A 198 -7.37 -25.19 0.11
C ALA A 198 -8.60 -24.59 -0.61
N THR A 199 -8.38 -24.02 -1.79
CA THR A 199 -9.43 -23.56 -2.71
C THR A 199 -9.69 -24.59 -3.81
N GLU A 200 -10.76 -24.41 -4.59
CA GLU A 200 -11.08 -25.29 -5.73
C GLU A 200 -9.97 -25.36 -6.79
N SER A 201 -9.17 -24.31 -6.93
CA SER A 201 -8.04 -24.22 -7.87
C SER A 201 -6.73 -24.78 -7.33
N THR A 202 -6.73 -25.31 -6.11
CA THR A 202 -5.53 -25.73 -5.41
C THR A 202 -5.07 -27.13 -5.83
N PRO A 203 -3.78 -27.34 -6.19
CA PRO A 203 -3.25 -28.68 -6.46
C PRO A 203 -3.28 -29.59 -5.23
N ALA A 204 -3.66 -30.86 -5.40
CA ALA A 204 -3.83 -31.82 -4.30
C ALA A 204 -2.55 -32.16 -3.52
N PHE A 205 -1.37 -31.87 -4.06
CA PHE A 205 -0.08 -32.13 -3.42
C PHE A 205 0.45 -30.94 -2.60
N ALA A 206 -0.18 -29.77 -2.69
CA ALA A 206 0.28 -28.57 -2.02
C ALA A 206 -0.45 -28.37 -0.68
N THR A 207 0.31 -28.03 0.36
CA THR A 207 -0.21 -27.64 1.67
C THR A 207 -0.03 -26.15 1.88
N PHE A 208 -1.00 -25.50 2.51
CA PHE A 208 -0.99 -24.06 2.74
C PHE A 208 -1.01 -23.78 4.22
N SER A 209 -0.23 -22.79 4.64
CA SER A 209 -0.22 -22.29 6.01
C SER A 209 0.36 -20.88 6.00
N ASN A 210 -0.17 -19.99 6.82
CA ASN A 210 0.46 -18.69 7.03
C ASN A 210 1.69 -18.83 7.93
N ILE A 211 2.83 -18.30 7.46
CA ILE A 211 4.11 -18.30 8.20
C ILE A 211 4.21 -17.17 9.24
N THR A 212 3.39 -16.12 9.08
CA THR A 212 3.31 -14.98 10.00
C THR A 212 1.88 -14.81 10.48
N ARG A 213 1.71 -14.20 11.66
CA ARG A 213 0.37 -13.79 12.13
C ARG A 213 -0.16 -12.69 11.19
N PRO A 214 -1.44 -12.76 10.76
CA PRO A 214 -2.03 -11.68 9.98
C PRO A 214 -1.93 -10.34 10.71
N THR A 215 -1.59 -9.30 9.96
CA THR A 215 -1.49 -7.95 10.52
C THR A 215 -2.87 -7.42 10.87
N ALA A 216 -2.91 -6.49 11.84
CA ALA A 216 -4.14 -5.75 12.14
C ALA A 216 -4.50 -4.83 10.96
N THR A 217 -5.80 -4.62 10.74
CA THR A 217 -6.28 -3.69 9.72
C THR A 217 -5.80 -2.28 10.02
N LEU A 218 -5.06 -1.70 9.09
CA LEU A 218 -4.54 -0.35 9.19
C LEU A 218 -5.55 0.62 8.59
N ARG A 219 -6.08 1.51 9.43
CA ARG A 219 -7.07 2.51 9.02
C ARG A 219 -6.48 3.90 9.16
N PRO A 220 -6.44 4.72 8.10
CA PRO A 220 -6.00 6.10 8.22
C PRO A 220 -7.05 6.91 9.00
N THR A 221 -6.62 7.86 9.82
CA THR A 221 -7.57 8.79 10.44
C THR A 221 -8.15 9.71 9.36
N LEU A 222 -9.48 9.81 9.27
CA LEU A 222 -10.18 10.73 8.37
C LEU A 222 -10.18 12.19 8.90
N ASP A 223 -9.10 12.60 9.59
CA ASP A 223 -8.95 13.95 10.12
C ASP A 223 -8.46 14.90 9.02
N GLY A 224 -9.01 16.11 9.00
CA GLY A 224 -8.60 17.16 8.07
C GLY A 224 -7.12 17.54 8.22
N SER A 225 -6.55 17.40 9.42
CA SER A 225 -5.14 17.68 9.67
C SER A 225 -4.19 16.78 8.86
N LEU A 226 -4.49 15.48 8.79
CA LEU A 226 -3.70 14.51 8.04
C LEU A 226 -3.82 14.77 6.52
N LEU A 227 -5.03 15.05 6.04
CA LEU A 227 -5.27 15.41 4.64
C LEU A 227 -4.49 16.67 4.23
N TRP A 228 -4.53 17.72 5.04
CA TRP A 228 -3.75 18.92 4.80
C TRP A 228 -2.25 18.65 4.82
N THR A 229 -1.77 17.81 5.76
CA THR A 229 -0.36 17.43 5.80
C THR A 229 0.06 16.66 4.55
N LEU A 230 -0.80 15.78 4.02
CA LEU A 230 -0.56 15.07 2.77
C LEU A 230 -0.53 16.03 1.57
N ILE A 231 -1.48 16.97 1.48
CA ILE A 231 -1.50 18.01 0.44
C ILE A 231 -0.23 18.85 0.52
N SER A 232 0.16 19.29 1.71
CA SER A 232 1.40 20.02 1.94
C SER A 232 2.60 19.21 1.47
N ASN A 233 2.68 17.93 1.84
CA ASN A 233 3.75 17.02 1.44
C ASN A 233 3.88 16.87 -0.09
N LEU A 234 2.76 16.85 -0.81
CA LEU A 234 2.72 16.81 -2.28
C LEU A 234 3.13 18.14 -2.92
N SER A 235 2.91 19.25 -2.24
CA SER A 235 3.31 20.59 -2.69
C SER A 235 4.72 21.02 -2.26
N LEU A 236 5.39 20.23 -1.41
CA LEU A 236 6.73 20.56 -0.91
C LEU A 236 7.74 20.55 -2.06
N ASN A 237 8.47 21.66 -2.19
CA ASN A 237 9.71 21.71 -2.95
C ASN A 237 10.73 20.77 -2.32
N TYR A 238 11.31 19.88 -3.13
CA TYR A 238 12.29 18.85 -2.75
C TYR A 238 13.41 19.31 -1.79
N LEU A 239 13.82 20.58 -1.89
CA LEU A 239 14.86 21.18 -1.03
C LEU A 239 14.45 21.30 0.44
N SER A 240 13.16 21.42 0.75
CA SER A 240 12.65 21.47 2.13
C SER A 240 12.53 20.08 2.78
N MET A 241 12.61 19.00 1.99
CA MET A 241 12.61 17.60 2.49
C MET A 241 13.97 17.12 2.98
N LEU A 242 15.03 17.91 2.76
CA LEU A 242 16.41 17.59 3.13
C LEU A 242 16.78 18.13 4.52
N ASP A 243 15.78 18.30 5.38
CA ASP A 243 15.93 18.57 6.80
C ASP A 243 15.48 17.34 7.61
N VAL A 244 16.13 17.11 8.75
CA VAL A 244 15.85 15.95 9.61
C VAL A 244 14.42 15.98 10.12
N ASP A 245 13.92 17.15 10.54
CA ASP A 245 12.59 17.26 11.12
C ASP A 245 11.49 17.15 10.06
N ALA A 246 11.76 17.67 8.86
CA ALA A 246 10.90 17.44 7.70
C ALA A 246 10.81 15.94 7.35
N LEU A 247 11.95 15.24 7.25
CA LEU A 247 11.98 13.80 6.96
C LEU A 247 11.24 12.98 8.01
N ARG A 248 11.48 13.26 9.30
CA ARG A 248 10.77 12.60 10.41
C ARG A 248 9.27 12.84 10.34
N THR A 249 8.84 14.06 9.99
CA THR A 249 7.42 14.41 9.84
C THR A 249 6.79 13.62 8.70
N VAL A 250 7.45 13.55 7.55
CA VAL A 250 6.98 12.75 6.41
C VAL A 250 6.84 11.29 6.80
N LEU A 251 7.89 10.68 7.36
CA LEU A 251 7.86 9.27 7.77
C LEU A 251 6.77 8.97 8.79
N ARG A 252 6.54 9.88 9.75
CA ARG A 252 5.48 9.75 10.76
C ARG A 252 4.07 9.76 10.14
N VAL A 253 3.84 10.57 9.09
CA VAL A 253 2.54 10.65 8.41
C VAL A 253 2.19 9.35 7.68
N TYR A 254 3.20 8.66 7.14
CA TYR A 254 3.00 7.40 6.42
C TYR A 254 3.08 6.16 7.32
N ASP A 255 3.32 6.32 8.62
CA ASP A 255 3.34 5.21 9.58
C ASP A 255 1.95 4.94 10.16
N PHE A 256 1.15 4.22 9.39
CA PHE A 256 -0.19 3.81 9.81
C PHE A 256 -0.19 2.75 10.92
N ARG A 257 0.91 1.99 11.10
CA ARG A 257 1.00 0.97 12.16
C ARG A 257 1.11 1.61 13.53
N ALA A 258 1.89 2.70 13.63
CA ALA A 258 2.05 3.46 14.86
C ALA A 258 0.71 4.00 15.39
N LEU A 259 -0.29 4.22 14.52
CA LEU A 259 -1.62 4.68 14.93
C LEU A 259 -2.46 3.60 15.61
N VAL A 260 -2.20 2.32 15.31
CA VAL A 260 -3.05 1.19 15.74
C VAL A 260 -2.39 0.39 16.87
N ASP A 261 -1.07 0.29 16.88
CA ASP A 261 -0.32 -0.53 17.83
C ASP A 261 0.74 0.29 18.58
N ARG A 262 0.62 0.35 19.91
CA ARG A 262 1.57 1.04 20.80
C ARG A 262 2.97 0.46 20.74
N GLN A 263 3.12 -0.84 20.49
CA GLN A 263 4.45 -1.43 20.35
C GLN A 263 5.08 -1.00 19.03
N ALA A 264 4.31 -1.01 17.95
CA ALA A 264 4.76 -0.46 16.66
C ALA A 264 5.08 1.03 16.76
N GLU A 265 4.29 1.81 17.49
CA GLU A 265 4.54 3.23 17.76
C GLU A 265 5.90 3.44 18.44
N ARG A 266 6.21 2.68 19.49
CA ARG A 266 7.50 2.78 20.18
C ARG A 266 8.68 2.41 19.29
N VAL A 267 8.54 1.35 18.49
CA VAL A 267 9.58 0.93 17.53
C VAL A 267 9.79 2.02 16.48
N SER A 268 8.71 2.60 15.96
CA SER A 268 8.76 3.70 15.00
C SER A 268 9.40 4.95 15.59
N GLN A 269 8.97 5.39 16.77
CA GLN A 269 9.55 6.54 17.46
C GLN A 269 11.06 6.34 17.70
N LYS A 270 11.46 5.13 18.13
CA LYS A 270 12.87 4.80 18.30
C LYS A 270 13.63 4.90 16.97
N ARG A 271 13.09 4.33 15.89
CA ARG A 271 13.66 4.41 14.53
C ARG A 271 13.80 5.85 14.04
N LEU A 272 12.77 6.68 14.21
CA LEU A 272 12.78 8.10 13.83
C LEU A 272 13.78 8.92 14.66
N ALA A 273 13.92 8.61 15.95
CA ALA A 273 14.95 9.21 16.81
C ALA A 273 16.36 8.80 16.37
N GLY A 274 16.51 7.60 15.81
CA GLY A 274 17.77 7.11 15.24
C GLY A 274 18.25 7.86 14.01
N ILE A 275 17.42 8.70 13.39
CA ILE A 275 17.86 9.62 12.34
C ILE A 275 18.55 10.81 13.01
N THR A 276 19.88 10.80 13.07
CA THR A 276 20.65 11.79 13.83
C THR A 276 21.01 13.02 13.02
N GLY A 277 21.10 12.90 11.69
CA GLY A 277 21.47 14.02 10.82
C GLY A 277 21.26 13.69 9.34
N ILE A 278 20.99 14.71 8.54
CA ILE A 278 21.05 14.65 7.08
C ILE A 278 21.80 15.87 6.57
N GLU A 279 22.78 15.64 5.72
CA GLU A 279 23.56 16.70 5.07
C GLU A 279 23.43 16.55 3.56
N THR A 280 23.17 17.64 2.86
CA THR A 280 22.95 17.58 1.41
C THR A 280 23.84 18.57 0.68
N SER A 281 24.49 18.09 -0.37
CA SER A 281 25.40 18.88 -1.20
C SER A 281 25.12 18.64 -2.69
N PRO A 282 25.16 19.69 -3.54
CA PRO A 282 25.13 19.51 -4.98
C PRO A 282 26.40 18.79 -5.45
N VAL A 283 26.24 17.87 -6.41
CA VAL A 283 27.36 17.10 -7.00
C VAL A 283 27.17 17.01 -8.50
N ASP A 284 28.24 17.30 -9.24
CA ASP A 284 28.29 17.13 -10.68
C ASP A 284 28.97 15.79 -11.02
N ARG A 285 28.36 14.98 -11.88
CA ARG A 285 28.98 13.76 -12.43
C ARG A 285 28.92 13.75 -13.95
N MET A 286 29.94 13.15 -14.56
CA MET A 286 29.87 12.78 -15.97
C MET A 286 29.22 11.41 -16.12
N VAL A 287 28.09 11.36 -16.82
CA VAL A 287 27.40 10.12 -17.18
C VAL A 287 27.38 10.01 -18.69
N LYS A 288 28.01 8.99 -19.26
CA LYS A 288 28.13 8.77 -20.71
C LYS A 288 28.65 10.00 -21.49
N GLY A 289 29.53 10.79 -20.88
CA GLY A 289 30.13 11.98 -21.49
C GLY A 289 29.32 13.28 -21.36
N LEU A 290 28.15 13.25 -20.72
CA LEU A 290 27.35 14.45 -20.43
C LEU A 290 27.51 14.84 -18.95
N PRO A 291 27.70 16.13 -18.62
CA PRO A 291 27.65 16.60 -17.24
C PRO A 291 26.20 16.58 -16.75
N VAL A 292 25.92 15.76 -15.75
CA VAL A 292 24.63 15.69 -15.08
C VAL A 292 24.80 16.29 -13.68
N ARG A 293 23.94 17.25 -13.34
CA ARG A 293 23.87 17.78 -11.97
C ARG A 293 23.03 16.84 -11.12
N GLY A 294 23.48 16.58 -9.91
CA GLY A 294 22.77 15.76 -8.95
C GLY A 294 22.90 16.29 -7.54
N ILE A 295 22.24 15.58 -6.64
CA ILE A 295 22.23 15.89 -5.22
C ILE A 295 22.76 14.67 -4.47
N ARG A 296 23.75 14.89 -3.61
CA ARG A 296 24.27 13.88 -2.69
C ARG A 296 23.73 14.17 -1.30
N SER A 297 23.04 13.21 -0.71
CA SER A 297 22.56 13.26 0.67
C SER A 297 23.32 12.26 1.53
N VAL A 298 23.86 12.72 2.65
CA VAL A 298 24.55 11.92 3.66
C VAL A 298 23.65 11.84 4.88
N LEU A 299 23.05 10.67 5.10
CA LEU A 299 22.17 10.37 6.21
C LEU A 299 22.97 9.68 7.32
N LYS A 300 22.89 10.19 8.54
CA LYS A 300 23.51 9.59 9.73
C LYS A 300 22.43 8.83 10.51
N LEU A 301 22.65 7.54 10.71
CA LEU A 301 21.72 6.65 11.41
C LEU A 301 22.40 5.99 12.61
N ASP A 302 21.72 6.01 13.75
CA ASP A 302 22.10 5.27 14.95
C ASP A 302 21.61 3.83 14.85
N GLN A 303 22.53 2.86 14.82
CA GLN A 303 22.19 1.44 14.71
C GLN A 303 21.41 0.91 15.91
N GLN A 304 21.58 1.48 17.10
CA GLN A 304 20.84 1.05 18.30
C GLN A 304 19.34 1.34 18.21
N ALA A 305 18.95 2.26 17.32
CA ALA A 305 17.55 2.57 17.04
C ALA A 305 16.85 1.52 16.15
N PHE A 306 17.62 0.67 15.47
CA PHE A 306 17.12 -0.37 14.57
C PHE A 306 17.21 -1.76 15.23
N ALA A 307 16.52 -2.74 14.65
CA ALA A 307 16.58 -4.12 15.16
C ALA A 307 17.93 -4.79 14.85
N SER A 308 18.54 -4.46 13.72
CA SER A 308 19.84 -4.97 13.28
C SER A 308 20.45 -4.04 12.22
N GLU A 309 21.73 -4.26 11.90
CA GLU A 309 22.40 -3.59 10.78
C GLU A 309 21.66 -3.84 9.44
N GLY A 310 21.07 -5.03 9.27
CA GLY A 310 20.27 -5.37 8.10
C GLY A 310 18.99 -4.54 7.98
N ASP A 311 18.30 -4.26 9.10
CA ASP A 311 17.11 -3.38 9.09
C ASP A 311 17.49 -1.93 8.77
N LEU A 312 18.63 -1.46 9.29
CA LEU A 312 19.20 -0.15 8.95
C LEU A 312 19.54 -0.06 7.44
N TYR A 313 20.17 -1.08 6.88
CA TYR A 313 20.50 -1.14 5.45
C TYR A 313 19.24 -1.16 4.58
N LEU A 314 18.23 -1.96 4.95
CA LEU A 314 16.96 -2.02 4.24
C LEU A 314 16.23 -0.67 4.29
N PHE A 315 16.19 -0.03 5.46
CA PHE A 315 15.64 1.32 5.62
C PHE A 315 16.34 2.34 4.72
N GLY A 316 17.68 2.31 4.68
CA GLY A 316 18.49 3.13 3.77
C GLY A 316 18.17 2.87 2.29
N THR A 317 17.93 1.61 1.92
CA THR A 317 17.56 1.22 0.55
C THR A 317 16.20 1.79 0.15
N VAL A 318 15.20 1.70 1.04
CA VAL A 318 13.86 2.27 0.83
C VAL A 318 13.94 3.80 0.71
N LEU A 319 14.73 4.46 1.57
CA LEU A 319 14.95 5.90 1.48
C LEU A 319 15.67 6.30 0.19
N SER A 320 16.64 5.52 -0.28
CA SER A 320 17.30 5.78 -1.56
C SER A 320 16.29 5.79 -2.70
N GLN A 321 15.38 4.82 -2.73
CA GLN A 321 14.32 4.76 -3.75
C GLN A 321 13.33 5.92 -3.62
N PHE A 322 12.98 6.27 -2.38
CA PHE A 322 12.12 7.42 -2.10
C PHE A 322 12.73 8.72 -2.63
N PHE A 323 13.99 9.01 -2.31
CA PHE A 323 14.65 10.24 -2.74
C PHE A 323 14.90 10.31 -4.25
N ALA A 324 15.14 9.17 -4.91
CA ALA A 324 15.27 9.11 -6.35
C ALA A 324 14.00 9.52 -7.08
N LEU A 325 12.83 9.20 -6.51
CA LEU A 325 11.53 9.51 -7.11
C LEU A 325 11.18 11.00 -7.04
N TYR A 326 11.91 11.76 -6.23
CA TYR A 326 11.84 13.20 -6.12
C TYR A 326 12.91 13.95 -6.93
N ALA A 327 13.93 13.26 -7.40
CA ALA A 327 14.88 13.87 -8.32
C ALA A 327 14.17 14.15 -9.66
N SER A 328 14.39 15.34 -10.21
CA SER A 328 13.91 15.68 -11.55
C SER A 328 14.52 14.73 -12.60
N ILE A 329 13.84 14.51 -13.73
CA ILE A 329 14.30 13.60 -14.80
C ILE A 329 15.75 13.87 -15.23
N ASN A 330 16.20 15.13 -15.15
CA ASN A 330 17.54 15.56 -15.54
C ASN A 330 18.54 15.62 -14.38
N ALA A 331 18.16 15.14 -13.19
CA ALA A 331 19.01 15.07 -12.02
C ALA A 331 19.11 13.64 -11.49
N PHE A 332 20.23 13.34 -10.83
CA PHE A 332 20.38 12.11 -10.06
C PHE A 332 20.40 12.40 -8.57
N HIS A 333 19.91 11.45 -7.79
CA HIS A 333 20.13 11.44 -6.35
C HIS A 333 21.13 10.35 -5.99
N GLN A 334 22.04 10.68 -5.07
CA GLN A 334 22.95 9.73 -4.45
C GLN A 334 22.72 9.77 -2.94
N LEU A 335 22.31 8.64 -2.37
CA LEU A 335 22.19 8.48 -0.93
C LEU A 335 23.44 7.77 -0.38
N GLU A 336 24.01 8.35 0.66
CA GLU A 336 24.98 7.70 1.52
C GLU A 336 24.41 7.60 2.92
N VAL A 337 24.42 6.41 3.51
CA VAL A 337 24.06 6.20 4.92
C VAL A 337 25.33 5.92 5.68
N VAL A 338 25.57 6.70 6.74
CA VAL A 338 26.65 6.51 7.70
C VAL A 338 26.04 5.96 8.98
N ASN A 339 26.47 4.77 9.37
CA ASN A 339 26.13 4.21 10.66
C ASN A 339 27.01 4.86 11.73
N THR A 340 26.40 5.47 12.75
CA THR A 340 27.14 6.23 13.77
C THR A 340 27.94 5.34 14.71
N ASP A 341 27.56 4.06 14.87
CA ASP A 341 28.18 3.15 15.82
C ASP A 341 29.50 2.59 15.30
N ASN A 342 29.50 2.08 14.06
CA ASN A 342 30.67 1.45 13.44
C ASN A 342 31.35 2.32 12.38
N GLN A 343 30.80 3.50 12.08
CA GLN A 343 31.27 4.43 11.04
C GLN A 343 31.28 3.83 9.62
N GLU A 344 30.57 2.72 9.41
CA GLU A 344 30.42 2.14 8.07
C GLU A 344 29.54 3.02 7.20
N ARG A 345 29.91 3.08 5.91
CA ARG A 345 29.23 3.88 4.91
C ARG A 345 28.63 2.98 3.83
N TYR A 346 27.31 2.99 3.73
CA TYR A 346 26.57 2.35 2.65
C TYR A 346 26.24 3.39 1.59
N THR A 347 26.52 3.09 0.33
CA THR A 347 26.27 4.01 -0.78
C THR A 347 25.35 3.35 -1.79
N TRP A 348 24.23 3.99 -2.09
CA TRP A 348 23.35 3.61 -3.19
C TRP A 348 23.63 4.52 -4.37
N THR A 349 24.09 3.93 -5.47
CA THR A 349 24.53 4.68 -6.65
C THR A 349 23.37 5.06 -7.57
N LEU A 350 23.49 6.23 -8.20
CA LEU A 350 22.79 6.73 -9.40
C LEU A 350 21.44 6.06 -9.68
N GLN A 351 20.42 6.48 -8.95
CA GLN A 351 19.05 6.31 -9.44
C GLN A 351 18.69 7.55 -10.28
N GLN A 352 18.26 7.31 -11.52
CA GLN A 352 17.77 8.38 -12.40
C GLN A 352 16.47 8.94 -11.81
N GLY A 353 16.38 10.26 -11.74
CA GLY A 353 15.17 10.94 -11.33
C GLY A 353 13.99 10.57 -12.22
N GLN A 354 12.81 10.43 -11.63
CA GLN A 354 11.59 10.05 -12.35
C GLN A 354 10.57 11.18 -12.44
N GLN A 355 10.87 12.37 -11.89
CA GLN A 355 9.92 13.48 -11.87
C GLN A 355 10.04 14.34 -13.14
N PRO A 356 9.01 14.40 -14.00
CA PRO A 356 9.02 15.29 -15.15
C PRO A 356 9.18 16.75 -14.72
N LEU A 357 10.03 17.48 -15.44
CA LEU A 357 10.15 18.93 -15.27
C LEU A 357 8.80 19.54 -15.66
N MET A 358 8.13 20.19 -14.71
CA MET A 358 6.94 21.00 -14.97
C MET A 358 7.33 22.34 -15.59
#